data_AF-A0A532C3S2-F1
#
_entry.id   AF-A0A532C3S2-F1
#
_cell.length_a   1.000
_cell.length_b   1.000
_cell.length_c   1.000
_cell.angle_alpha   90.00
_cell.angle_beta   90.00
_cell.angle_gamma   90.00
#
_symmetry.space_group_name_H-M   'P 1'
#
loop_
_entity.id
_entity.type
_entity.pdbx_description
1 polymer ?
#
loop_
_entity_poly.entity_id
_entity_poly.type
_entity_poly.pdbx_seq_one_letter_code
_entity_poly.pdbx_strand_id
1 'polypeptide(L)'
;PGQTSFTRQQVPLGLGHAVWCARELVGDEPFALLLPDMIMQSEKSCMKDMVELYAETGNNIVAVQECDPAEAHKYGIVGRGEDAHHGFRITGMVEKPKTGTAPSNLYINGRYILQPEIFKILEGQEKGAGNEIQLTDAMLKLQKQQPFYGYHYRGRTFDCGSPEGFVEANVAFALWRSDMNGGMAGVIRTLLDELAPSERRGVAL
;
A
#
# COMPACT_ATOMS: atom_id res chain seq x y z
N PRO A 1 3.89 29.14 11.41
CA PRO A 1 3.23 28.37 10.32
C PRO A 1 3.17 26.87 10.68
N GLY A 2 1.98 26.26 10.64
CA GLY A 2 1.81 24.83 10.91
C GLY A 2 2.14 23.99 9.68
N GLN A 3 3.00 22.98 9.83
CA GLN A 3 3.37 22.04 8.75
C GLN A 3 2.58 20.72 8.83
N THR A 4 1.75 20.56 9.87
CA THR A 4 0.96 19.36 10.14
C THR A 4 -0.45 19.74 10.55
N SER A 5 -1.43 19.02 9.98
CA SER A 5 -2.86 19.19 10.24
C SER A 5 -3.46 17.83 10.57
N PHE A 6 -4.50 17.85 11.41
CA PHE A 6 -5.18 16.64 11.86
C PHE A 6 -6.68 16.76 11.60
N THR A 7 -7.27 15.68 11.12
CA THR A 7 -8.72 15.49 11.02
C THR A 7 -9.10 14.22 11.77
N ARG A 8 -10.37 14.06 12.11
CA ARG A 8 -10.87 12.88 12.82
C ARG A 8 -11.75 12.05 11.91
N GLN A 9 -11.42 10.77 11.78
CA GLN A 9 -12.37 9.77 11.32
C GLN A 9 -13.23 9.37 12.53
N GLN A 10 -14.49 9.82 12.59
CA GLN A 10 -15.34 9.58 13.77
C GLN A 10 -15.76 8.11 13.93
N VAL A 11 -15.83 7.39 12.82
CA VAL A 11 -16.24 5.98 12.75
C VAL A 11 -15.37 5.24 11.72
N PRO A 12 -14.93 4.01 12.01
CA PRO A 12 -14.04 3.24 11.14
C PRO A 12 -14.83 2.63 9.97
N LEU A 13 -15.20 3.45 9.00
CA LEU A 13 -15.99 3.02 7.83
C LEU A 13 -15.12 2.56 6.65
N GLY A 14 -13.82 2.35 6.85
CA GLY A 14 -12.87 1.95 5.80
C GLY A 14 -11.95 3.08 5.32
N LEU A 15 -10.95 2.70 4.51
CA LEU A 15 -9.90 3.60 4.02
C LEU A 15 -10.46 4.75 3.17
N GLY A 16 -11.45 4.49 2.31
CA GLY A 16 -12.06 5.53 1.49
C GLY A 16 -12.71 6.63 2.34
N HIS A 17 -13.38 6.26 3.44
CA HIS A 17 -13.91 7.23 4.39
C HIS A 17 -12.79 8.02 5.09
N ALA A 18 -11.71 7.35 5.50
CA ALA A 18 -10.56 8.03 6.12
C ALA A 18 -9.94 9.09 5.19
N VAL A 19 -9.77 8.76 3.91
CA VAL A 19 -9.30 9.71 2.89
C VAL A 19 -10.29 10.87 2.73
N TRP A 20 -11.60 10.59 2.65
CA TRP A 20 -12.63 11.64 2.53
C TRP A 20 -12.66 12.61 3.73
N CYS A 21 -12.32 12.17 4.93
CA CYS A 21 -12.20 13.04 6.11
C CYS A 21 -11.11 14.13 5.96
N ALA A 22 -10.15 13.95 5.04
CA ALA A 22 -9.06 14.89 4.78
C ALA A 22 -9.35 15.90 3.65
N ARG A 23 -10.50 15.77 2.95
CA ARG A 23 -10.81 16.57 1.75
C ARG A 23 -10.67 18.08 1.92
N GLU A 24 -11.12 18.64 3.06
CA GLU A 24 -11.08 20.09 3.31
C GLU A 24 -9.65 20.58 3.59
N LEU A 25 -8.77 19.68 4.05
CA LEU A 25 -7.35 20.00 4.29
C LEU A 25 -6.53 19.96 3.00
N VAL A 26 -6.91 19.08 2.07
CA VAL A 26 -6.25 18.92 0.77
C VAL A 26 -6.76 19.96 -0.23
N GLY A 27 -8.07 20.22 -0.26
CA GLY A 27 -8.70 21.10 -1.23
C GLY A 27 -8.74 20.49 -2.64
N ASP A 28 -8.64 21.35 -3.65
CA ASP A 28 -8.69 20.98 -5.08
C ASP A 28 -7.28 20.79 -5.66
N GLU A 29 -6.43 20.08 -4.93
CA GLU A 29 -5.04 19.81 -5.31
C GLU A 29 -4.77 18.29 -5.38
N PRO A 30 -3.89 17.84 -6.28
CA PRO A 30 -3.41 16.47 -6.26
C PRO A 30 -2.65 16.19 -4.96
N PHE A 31 -2.81 14.99 -4.42
CA PHE A 31 -2.24 14.65 -3.11
C PHE A 31 -1.59 13.27 -3.09
N ALA A 32 -0.57 13.14 -2.24
CA ALA A 32 0.01 11.86 -1.91
C ALA A 32 -0.74 11.19 -0.75
N LEU A 33 -1.01 9.90 -0.87
CA LEU A 33 -1.53 9.06 0.21
C LEU A 33 -0.53 7.97 0.54
N LEU A 34 -0.24 7.80 1.83
CA LEU A 34 0.70 6.82 2.34
C LEU A 34 0.03 6.00 3.42
N LEU A 35 -0.10 4.69 3.21
CA LEU A 35 -0.55 3.77 4.27
C LEU A 35 0.63 3.50 5.21
N PRO A 36 0.52 3.84 6.51
CA PRO A 36 1.66 3.83 7.43
C PRO A 36 2.07 2.43 7.88
N ASP A 37 1.21 1.44 7.70
CA ASP A 37 1.47 0.01 7.92
C ASP A 37 2.35 -0.60 6.82
N MET A 38 2.32 -0.05 5.61
CA MET A 38 3.19 -0.48 4.51
C MET A 38 4.55 0.23 4.60
N ILE A 39 5.54 -0.44 5.20
CA ILE A 39 6.89 0.09 5.38
C ILE A 39 7.77 -0.32 4.20
N MET A 40 8.46 0.65 3.62
CA MET A 40 9.24 0.47 2.40
C MET A 40 10.73 0.65 2.68
N GLN A 41 11.54 -0.29 2.18
CA GLN A 41 12.99 -0.32 2.33
C GLN A 41 13.65 -0.26 0.94
N SER A 42 14.35 0.84 0.66
CA SER A 42 15.05 1.10 -0.61
C SER A 42 16.04 2.26 -0.46
N GLU A 43 17.09 2.27 -1.29
CA GLU A 43 18.03 3.40 -1.35
C GLU A 43 17.39 4.67 -1.94
N LYS A 44 16.57 4.50 -2.98
CA LYS A 44 15.77 5.58 -3.58
C LYS A 44 14.33 5.51 -3.08
N SER A 45 13.81 6.64 -2.59
CA SER A 45 12.45 6.73 -2.04
C SER A 45 11.38 6.44 -3.10
N CYS A 46 10.47 5.50 -2.79
CA CYS A 46 9.32 5.16 -3.64
C CYS A 46 8.49 6.41 -4.03
N MET A 47 8.17 7.27 -3.05
CA MET A 47 7.40 8.49 -3.33
C MET A 47 8.13 9.45 -4.27
N LYS A 48 9.47 9.51 -4.20
CA LYS A 48 10.26 10.37 -5.09
C LYS A 48 10.14 9.88 -6.53
N ASP A 49 10.30 8.59 -6.77
CA ASP A 49 10.13 8.00 -8.10
C ASP A 49 8.71 8.15 -8.65
N MET A 50 7.69 8.04 -7.78
CA MET A 50 6.31 8.27 -8.18
C MET A 50 6.06 9.73 -8.56
N VAL A 51 6.64 10.70 -7.84
CA VAL A 51 6.56 12.13 -8.20
C VAL A 51 7.26 12.41 -9.52
N GLU A 52 8.42 11.77 -9.77
CA GLU A 52 9.11 11.84 -11.06
C GLU A 52 8.22 11.30 -12.19
N LEU A 53 7.53 10.16 -11.99
CA LEU A 53 6.57 9.63 -12.97
C LEU A 53 5.37 10.58 -13.16
N TYR A 54 4.86 11.15 -12.06
CA TYR A 54 3.73 12.08 -12.09
C TYR A 54 4.06 13.36 -12.87
N ALA A 55 5.30 13.84 -12.81
CA ALA A 55 5.74 14.98 -13.60
C ALA A 55 5.69 14.71 -15.12
N GLU A 56 5.79 13.46 -15.53
CA GLU A 56 5.77 13.05 -16.94
C GLU A 56 4.36 12.66 -17.42
N THR A 57 3.60 11.94 -16.59
CA THR A 57 2.28 11.39 -16.98
C THR A 57 1.09 12.21 -16.50
N GLY A 58 1.29 13.01 -15.45
CA GLY A 58 0.22 13.61 -14.66
C GLY A 58 -0.73 12.56 -14.05
N ASN A 59 -1.94 13.02 -13.71
CA ASN A 59 -3.06 12.19 -13.24
C ASN A 59 -2.73 11.31 -12.02
N ASN A 60 -3.22 10.07 -12.00
CA ASN A 60 -3.20 9.21 -10.83
C ASN A 60 -2.07 8.20 -10.92
N ILE A 61 -1.27 8.06 -9.86
CA ILE A 61 -0.17 7.10 -9.79
C ILE A 61 -0.36 6.19 -8.58
N VAL A 62 -0.17 4.90 -8.80
CA VAL A 62 -0.23 3.88 -7.75
C VAL A 62 1.06 3.10 -7.77
N ALA A 63 1.75 3.02 -6.63
CA ALA A 63 2.88 2.11 -6.53
C ALA A 63 2.38 0.68 -6.40
N VAL A 64 3.06 -0.21 -7.13
CA VAL A 64 2.75 -1.62 -7.15
C VAL A 64 4.00 -2.45 -6.99
N GLN A 65 3.82 -3.69 -6.54
CA GLN A 65 4.89 -4.67 -6.43
C GLN A 65 4.34 -6.05 -6.78
N GLU A 66 5.21 -6.96 -7.21
CA GLU A 66 4.84 -8.35 -7.45
C GLU A 66 4.60 -9.07 -6.12
N CYS A 67 3.50 -9.84 -6.03
CA CYS A 67 3.29 -10.83 -4.98
C CYS A 67 3.36 -12.26 -5.56
N ASP A 68 3.44 -13.25 -4.67
CA ASP A 68 3.11 -14.62 -5.04
C ASP A 68 1.66 -14.65 -5.57
N PRO A 69 1.39 -15.22 -6.76
CA PRO A 69 0.03 -15.36 -7.28
C PRO A 69 -0.96 -16.04 -6.31
N ALA A 70 -0.49 -16.94 -5.44
CA ALA A 70 -1.32 -17.58 -4.42
C ALA A 70 -1.81 -16.57 -3.37
N GLU A 71 -1.05 -15.50 -3.14
CA GLU A 71 -1.31 -14.46 -2.14
C GLU A 71 -2.13 -13.29 -2.70
N ALA A 72 -2.37 -13.25 -4.01
CA ALA A 72 -3.04 -12.13 -4.70
C ALA A 72 -4.44 -11.81 -4.13
N HIS A 73 -5.14 -12.80 -3.57
CA HIS A 73 -6.45 -12.63 -2.95
C HIS A 73 -6.45 -11.76 -1.68
N LYS A 74 -5.28 -11.47 -1.12
CA LYS A 74 -5.11 -10.64 0.09
C LYS A 74 -5.09 -9.14 -0.20
N TYR A 75 -4.87 -8.75 -1.45
CA TYR A 75 -4.54 -7.37 -1.82
C TYR A 75 -5.44 -6.81 -2.91
N GLY A 76 -5.38 -5.49 -3.11
CA GLY A 76 -5.84 -4.84 -4.33
C GLY A 76 -4.86 -5.12 -5.47
N ILE A 77 -5.32 -5.72 -6.57
CA ILE A 77 -4.49 -6.11 -7.71
C ILE A 77 -4.81 -5.24 -8.92
N VAL A 78 -3.79 -4.79 -9.66
CA VAL A 78 -3.96 -4.01 -10.88
C VAL A 78 -3.72 -4.83 -12.15
N GLY A 79 -4.35 -4.46 -13.24
CA GLY A 79 -3.98 -4.93 -14.58
C GLY A 79 -2.86 -4.08 -15.17
N ARG A 80 -1.88 -4.72 -15.81
CA ARG A 80 -0.79 -4.04 -16.54
C ARG A 80 -1.18 -3.81 -18.00
N GLY A 81 -1.11 -2.57 -18.44
CA GLY A 81 -1.24 -2.15 -19.84
C GLY A 81 0.10 -1.83 -20.49
N GLU A 82 0.08 -0.92 -21.46
CA GLU A 82 1.25 -0.42 -22.17
C GLU A 82 2.23 0.33 -21.24
N ASP A 83 3.51 0.32 -21.61
CA ASP A 83 4.54 1.07 -20.90
C ASP A 83 4.32 2.58 -21.05
N ALA A 84 4.63 3.31 -19.99
CA ALA A 84 4.53 4.77 -19.95
C ALA A 84 5.70 5.30 -19.12
N HIS A 85 6.75 5.78 -19.81
CA HIS A 85 8.01 6.19 -19.18
C HIS A 85 8.62 5.06 -18.33
N HIS A 86 9.00 5.33 -17.07
CA HIS A 86 9.43 4.29 -16.12
C HIS A 86 8.27 3.61 -15.36
N GLY A 87 7.03 3.82 -15.80
CA GLY A 87 5.83 3.17 -15.32
C GLY A 87 5.07 2.45 -16.43
N PHE A 88 3.79 2.20 -16.18
CA PHE A 88 2.88 1.58 -17.15
C PHE A 88 1.45 2.05 -16.91
N ARG A 89 0.60 1.96 -17.93
CA ARG A 89 -0.83 2.30 -17.81
C ARG A 89 -1.58 1.18 -17.06
N ILE A 90 -2.38 1.54 -16.07
CA ILE A 90 -3.24 0.57 -15.37
C ILE A 90 -4.53 0.35 -16.19
N THR A 91 -4.83 -0.90 -16.51
CA THR A 91 -6.00 -1.28 -17.34
C THR A 91 -7.25 -1.61 -16.52
N GLY A 92 -7.07 -1.91 -15.24
CA GLY A 92 -8.15 -2.21 -14.30
C GLY A 92 -7.59 -2.47 -12.91
N MET A 93 -8.48 -2.55 -11.92
CA MET A 93 -8.14 -2.84 -10.53
C MET A 93 -9.19 -3.78 -9.94
N VAL A 94 -8.82 -4.57 -8.94
CA VAL A 94 -9.76 -5.41 -8.21
C VAL A 94 -9.30 -5.54 -6.77
N GLU A 95 -10.20 -5.23 -5.83
CA GLU A 95 -9.95 -5.42 -4.40
C GLU A 95 -10.14 -6.90 -4.05
N LYS A 96 -9.10 -7.54 -3.49
CA LYS A 96 -9.14 -8.92 -2.96
C LYS A 96 -9.79 -9.90 -3.95
N PRO A 97 -9.20 -10.08 -5.15
CA PRO A 97 -9.78 -10.95 -6.17
C PRO A 97 -9.94 -12.38 -5.64
N LYS A 98 -10.94 -13.09 -6.17
CA LYS A 98 -11.05 -14.52 -5.93
C LYS A 98 -9.80 -15.22 -6.46
N THR A 99 -9.39 -16.30 -5.81
CA THR A 99 -8.24 -17.10 -6.25
C THR A 99 -8.40 -17.49 -7.72
N GLY A 100 -7.39 -17.20 -8.54
CA GLY A 100 -7.39 -17.46 -9.97
C GLY A 100 -8.10 -16.41 -10.85
N THR A 101 -8.68 -15.34 -10.28
CA THR A 101 -9.32 -14.26 -11.06
C THR A 101 -8.57 -12.94 -11.05
N ALA A 102 -7.34 -12.92 -10.50
CA ALA A 102 -6.52 -11.73 -10.44
C ALA A 102 -6.05 -11.33 -11.86
N PRO A 103 -6.12 -10.04 -12.24
CA PRO A 103 -5.73 -9.58 -13.58
C PRO A 103 -4.22 -9.59 -13.81
N SER A 104 -3.43 -9.65 -12.73
CA SER A 104 -1.99 -9.86 -12.72
C SER A 104 -1.56 -10.34 -11.32
N ASN A 105 -0.26 -10.31 -11.02
CA ASN A 105 0.28 -10.45 -9.66
C ASN A 105 0.85 -9.12 -9.10
N LEU A 106 0.47 -7.98 -9.68
CA LEU A 106 0.90 -6.65 -9.23
C LEU A 106 -0.09 -6.10 -8.21
N TYR A 107 0.28 -6.15 -6.93
CA TYR A 107 -0.53 -5.61 -5.85
C TYR A 107 -0.21 -4.15 -5.55
N ILE A 108 -1.22 -3.41 -5.11
CA ILE A 108 -1.13 -2.02 -4.66
C ILE A 108 -0.43 -1.99 -3.31
N ASN A 109 0.76 -1.39 -3.23
CA ASN A 109 1.63 -1.49 -2.05
C ASN A 109 1.51 -0.31 -1.06
N GLY A 110 0.42 0.47 -1.14
CA GLY A 110 0.06 1.47 -0.13
C GLY A 110 0.69 2.86 -0.33
N ARG A 111 1.11 3.22 -1.56
CA ARG A 111 1.48 4.59 -1.94
C ARG A 111 0.72 5.03 -3.17
N TYR A 112 0.20 6.26 -3.11
CA TYR A 112 -0.65 6.81 -4.16
C TYR A 112 -0.32 8.28 -4.39
N ILE A 113 -0.50 8.74 -5.62
CA ILE A 113 -0.72 10.14 -5.98
C ILE A 113 -2.09 10.18 -6.66
N LEU A 114 -3.04 10.92 -6.09
CA LEU A 114 -4.43 10.91 -6.53
C LEU A 114 -4.90 12.32 -6.87
N GLN A 115 -5.78 12.42 -7.85
CA GLN A 115 -6.44 13.66 -8.24
C GLN A 115 -7.62 13.99 -7.30
N PRO A 116 -7.91 15.28 -7.05
CA PRO A 116 -8.90 15.71 -6.06
C PRO A 116 -10.33 15.25 -6.37
N GLU A 117 -10.65 14.94 -7.64
CA GLU A 117 -11.99 14.44 -8.03
C GLU A 117 -12.36 13.11 -7.35
N ILE A 118 -11.38 12.39 -6.80
CA ILE A 118 -11.66 11.22 -5.97
C ILE A 118 -12.52 11.55 -4.74
N PHE A 119 -12.40 12.76 -4.18
CA PHE A 119 -13.20 13.17 -3.03
C PHE A 119 -14.70 13.26 -3.37
N LYS A 120 -15.03 13.73 -4.58
CA LYS A 120 -16.42 13.77 -5.07
C LYS A 120 -17.00 12.36 -5.24
N ILE A 121 -16.17 11.40 -5.64
CA ILE A 121 -16.59 10.00 -5.73
C ILE A 121 -16.83 9.43 -4.33
N LEU A 122 -15.91 9.71 -3.39
CA LEU A 122 -16.00 9.25 -2.01
C LEU A 122 -17.14 9.91 -1.21
N GLU A 123 -17.62 11.08 -1.63
CA GLU A 123 -18.79 11.75 -1.05
C GLU A 123 -20.05 10.89 -1.10
N GLY A 124 -20.17 9.99 -2.09
CA GLY A 124 -21.29 9.05 -2.18
C GLY A 124 -21.32 8.00 -1.07
N GLN A 125 -20.23 7.81 -0.32
CA GLN A 125 -20.12 6.89 0.83
C GLN A 125 -20.59 5.45 0.53
N GLU A 126 -20.45 5.01 -0.72
CA GLU A 126 -20.85 3.66 -1.15
C GLU A 126 -19.95 2.60 -0.52
N LYS A 127 -20.56 1.51 -0.06
CA LYS A 127 -19.86 0.39 0.59
C LYS A 127 -19.58 -0.72 -0.42
N GLY A 128 -18.38 -1.26 -0.35
CA GLY A 128 -17.91 -2.36 -1.19
C GLY A 128 -17.53 -3.59 -0.36
N ALA A 129 -16.34 -4.13 -0.63
CA ALA A 129 -15.82 -5.31 0.07
C ALA A 129 -15.79 -5.09 1.59
N GLY A 130 -16.26 -6.09 2.34
CA GLY A 130 -16.24 -6.06 3.81
C GLY A 130 -17.25 -5.09 4.45
N ASN A 131 -18.23 -4.57 3.69
CA ASN A 131 -19.19 -3.55 4.16
C ASN A 131 -18.52 -2.22 4.57
N GLU A 132 -17.37 -1.94 3.96
CA GLU A 132 -16.56 -0.73 4.14
C GLU A 132 -16.54 0.12 2.87
N ILE A 133 -16.26 1.40 3.04
CA ILE A 133 -16.04 2.35 1.95
C ILE A 133 -14.59 2.21 1.49
N GLN A 134 -14.39 1.50 0.39
CA GLN A 134 -13.07 1.16 -0.13
C GLN A 134 -12.53 2.25 -1.06
N LEU A 135 -11.24 2.55 -0.92
CA LEU A 135 -10.55 3.47 -1.83
C LEU A 135 -10.43 2.89 -3.24
N THR A 136 -10.19 1.57 -3.37
CA THR A 136 -10.07 0.86 -4.65
C THR A 136 -11.31 1.01 -5.52
N ASP A 137 -12.50 0.97 -4.91
CA ASP A 137 -13.77 1.16 -5.62
C ASP A 137 -13.91 2.60 -6.15
N ALA A 138 -13.45 3.59 -5.39
CA ALA A 138 -13.44 4.98 -5.83
C ALA A 138 -12.43 5.21 -6.96
N MET A 139 -11.23 4.63 -6.86
CA MET A 139 -10.22 4.68 -7.93
C MET A 139 -10.74 4.03 -9.23
N LEU A 140 -11.45 2.90 -9.14
CA LEU A 140 -12.08 2.27 -10.29
C LEU A 140 -13.11 3.15 -10.99
N LYS A 141 -13.89 3.93 -10.23
CA LYS A 141 -14.81 4.92 -10.80
C LYS A 141 -14.06 6.09 -11.43
N LEU A 142 -12.99 6.56 -10.80
CA LEU A 142 -12.16 7.64 -11.31
C LEU A 142 -11.42 7.23 -12.59
N GLN A 143 -10.97 5.99 -12.69
CA GLN A 143 -10.27 5.42 -13.85
C GLN A 143 -11.09 5.50 -15.15
N LYS A 144 -12.43 5.59 -15.06
CA LYS A 144 -13.30 5.79 -16.22
C LYS A 144 -13.20 7.19 -16.83
N GLN A 145 -12.69 8.15 -16.06
CA GLN A 145 -12.63 9.57 -16.42
C GLN A 145 -11.19 10.04 -16.60
N GLN A 146 -10.26 9.50 -15.81
CA GLN A 146 -8.86 9.88 -15.79
C GLN A 146 -7.96 8.65 -15.87
N PRO A 147 -6.78 8.75 -16.50
CA PRO A 147 -5.84 7.66 -16.55
C PRO A 147 -5.20 7.38 -15.19
N PHE A 148 -4.84 6.12 -14.99
CA PHE A 148 -4.05 5.65 -13.86
C PHE A 148 -2.76 5.01 -14.36
N TYR A 149 -1.67 5.26 -13.65
CA TYR A 149 -0.34 4.74 -13.95
C TYR A 149 0.19 3.93 -12.77
N GLY A 150 0.79 2.78 -13.06
CA GLY A 150 1.45 1.93 -12.10
C GLY A 150 2.94 2.24 -12.08
N TYR A 151 3.47 2.54 -10.90
CA TYR A 151 4.92 2.57 -10.67
C TYR A 151 5.35 1.24 -10.06
N HIS A 152 6.17 0.47 -10.78
CA HIS A 152 6.68 -0.81 -10.28
C HIS A 152 7.83 -0.55 -9.29
N TYR A 153 7.51 -0.57 -8.00
CA TYR A 153 8.48 -0.42 -6.95
C TYR A 153 9.38 -1.66 -6.85
N ARG A 154 10.69 -1.44 -6.94
CA ARG A 154 11.72 -2.51 -6.92
C ARG A 154 12.42 -2.69 -5.57
N GLY A 155 12.05 -1.91 -4.57
CA GLY A 155 12.52 -2.11 -3.20
C GLY A 155 11.75 -3.21 -2.48
N ARG A 156 12.01 -3.33 -1.18
CA ARG A 156 11.27 -4.26 -0.32
C ARG A 156 10.14 -3.53 0.39
N THR A 157 8.98 -4.17 0.50
CA THR A 157 7.83 -3.67 1.25
C THR A 157 7.49 -4.68 2.32
N PHE A 158 7.19 -4.20 3.53
CA PHE A 158 6.77 -4.98 4.67
C PHE A 158 5.38 -4.53 5.11
N ASP A 159 4.46 -5.49 5.25
CA ASP A 159 3.13 -5.27 5.78
C ASP A 159 3.16 -5.34 7.33
N CYS A 160 3.37 -4.18 7.95
CA CYS A 160 3.33 -4.05 9.42
C CYS A 160 1.91 -4.04 9.99
N GLY A 161 0.88 -4.26 9.17
CA GLY A 161 -0.48 -4.54 9.62
C GLY A 161 -0.62 -5.95 10.19
N SER A 162 0.30 -6.86 9.82
CA SER A 162 0.39 -8.22 10.38
C SER A 162 1.48 -8.34 11.46
N PRO A 163 1.29 -9.18 12.50
CA PRO A 163 2.33 -9.44 13.49
C PRO A 163 3.64 -9.96 12.86
N GLU A 164 3.54 -10.86 11.88
CA GLU A 164 4.68 -11.44 11.18
C GLU A 164 5.44 -10.39 10.38
N GLY A 165 4.74 -9.59 9.56
CA GLY A 165 5.36 -8.56 8.75
C GLY A 165 5.96 -7.42 9.58
N PHE A 166 5.38 -7.09 10.74
CA PHE A 166 5.98 -6.15 11.70
C PHE A 166 7.33 -6.65 12.24
N VAL A 167 7.42 -7.93 12.62
CA VAL A 167 8.68 -8.53 13.09
C VAL A 167 9.70 -8.61 11.95
N GLU A 168 9.26 -9.05 10.76
CA GLU A 168 10.11 -9.11 9.57
C GLU A 168 10.72 -7.74 9.24
N ALA A 169 9.92 -6.68 9.27
CA ALA A 169 10.40 -5.31 9.05
C ALA A 169 11.51 -4.95 10.03
N ASN A 170 11.30 -5.15 11.34
CA ASN A 170 12.31 -4.82 12.35
C ASN A 170 13.62 -5.59 12.13
N VAL A 171 13.55 -6.89 11.86
CA VAL A 171 14.71 -7.72 11.56
C VAL A 171 15.44 -7.22 10.32
N ALA A 172 14.71 -6.95 9.23
CA ALA A 172 15.29 -6.52 7.98
C ALA A 172 15.96 -5.14 8.09
N PHE A 173 15.37 -4.18 8.80
CA PHE A 173 16.00 -2.86 9.03
C PHE A 173 17.21 -2.96 9.94
N ALA A 174 17.16 -3.79 10.98
CA ALA A 174 18.31 -4.03 11.86
C ALA A 174 19.49 -4.68 11.10
N LEU A 175 19.20 -5.61 10.19
CA LEU A 175 20.22 -6.24 9.35
C LEU A 175 20.69 -5.33 8.20
N TRP A 176 19.91 -4.35 7.76
CA TRP A 176 20.34 -3.42 6.71
C TRP A 176 21.31 -2.35 7.21
N ARG A 177 21.23 -2.01 8.50
CA ARG A 177 22.08 -1.02 9.16
C ARG A 177 23.49 -1.54 9.41
N SER A 178 24.51 -0.85 8.91
CA SER A 178 25.92 -1.27 9.06
C SER A 178 26.39 -1.33 10.52
N ASP A 179 25.87 -0.45 11.39
CA ASP A 179 26.19 -0.40 12.82
C ASP A 179 25.51 -1.50 13.63
N MET A 180 24.48 -2.15 13.08
CA MET A 180 23.70 -3.19 13.77
C MET A 180 23.86 -4.58 13.14
N ASN A 181 24.14 -4.67 11.84
CA ASN A 181 24.12 -5.92 11.06
C ASN A 181 24.90 -7.04 11.74
N GLY A 182 26.18 -6.81 12.08
CA GLY A 182 27.05 -7.85 12.62
C GLY A 182 26.53 -8.41 13.96
N GLY A 183 26.15 -7.52 14.88
CA GLY A 183 25.59 -7.90 16.18
C GLY A 183 24.25 -8.62 16.05
N MET A 184 23.33 -8.07 15.25
CA MET A 184 21.99 -8.64 15.10
C MET A 184 21.98 -9.94 14.31
N ALA A 185 22.83 -10.09 13.29
CA ALA A 185 22.98 -11.36 12.58
C ALA A 185 23.49 -12.47 13.52
N GLY A 186 24.40 -12.15 14.44
CA GLY A 186 24.84 -13.07 15.49
C GLY A 186 23.71 -13.49 16.41
N VAL A 187 22.97 -12.50 16.96
CA VAL A 187 21.83 -12.75 17.84
C VAL A 187 20.77 -13.63 17.16
N ILE A 188 20.40 -13.33 15.92
CA ILE A 188 19.37 -14.09 15.20
C ILE A 188 19.79 -15.56 15.00
N ARG A 189 21.06 -15.82 14.64
CA ARG A 189 21.56 -17.20 14.51
C ARG A 189 21.47 -17.95 15.84
N THR A 190 21.92 -17.35 16.93
CA THR A 190 21.81 -17.94 18.27
C THR A 190 20.35 -18.24 18.64
N LEU A 191 19.43 -17.30 18.37
CA LEU A 191 18.01 -17.52 18.64
C LEU A 191 17.41 -18.67 17.81
N LEU A 192 17.83 -18.84 16.55
CA LEU A 192 17.37 -19.95 15.71
C LEU A 192 17.86 -21.31 16.22
N ASP A 193 19.04 -21.35 16.83
CA ASP A 193 19.60 -22.58 17.41
C ASP A 193 19.00 -22.90 18.80
N GLU A 194 18.69 -21.88 19.61
CA GLU A 194 18.24 -22.03 20.99
C GLU A 194 16.72 -22.11 21.17
N LEU A 195 15.94 -21.45 20.32
CA LEU A 195 14.49 -21.35 20.48
C LEU A 195 13.75 -22.41 19.68
N ALA A 196 13.03 -23.27 20.39
CA ALA A 196 11.94 -24.05 19.83
C ALA A 196 10.60 -23.32 20.03
N PRO A 197 9.58 -23.55 19.18
CA PRO A 197 8.25 -23.06 19.43
C PRO A 197 7.78 -23.48 20.83
N SER A 198 7.37 -22.51 21.65
CA SER A 198 6.71 -22.81 22.92
C SER A 198 5.42 -23.59 22.61
N GLU A 199 5.32 -24.84 23.05
CA GLU A 199 4.03 -25.56 23.09
C GLU A 199 3.08 -24.79 24.02
N ARG A 200 2.29 -23.87 23.48
CA ARG A 200 1.21 -23.28 24.27
C ARG A 200 0.24 -24.43 24.58
N ARG A 201 0.12 -24.77 25.87
CA ARG A 201 -0.95 -25.64 26.38
C ARG A 201 -2.25 -25.18 25.74
N GLY A 202 -2.90 -26.10 25.03
CA GLY A 202 -4.18 -25.85 24.39
C GLY A 202 -5.10 -25.14 25.38
N VAL A 203 -5.62 -23.98 24.97
CA VAL A 203 -6.77 -23.38 25.65
C VAL A 203 -7.90 -24.37 25.41
N ALA A 204 -8.19 -25.19 26.43
CA ALA A 204 -9.42 -25.94 26.49
C ALA A 204 -10.56 -24.90 26.43
N LEU A 205 -11.32 -24.95 25.34
CA LEU A 205 -12.64 -24.32 25.24
C LEU A 205 -13.61 -25.03 26.17
#